data_AF-A0A2G6HVJ1-F1
#
_entry.id   AF-A0A2G6HVJ1-F1
#
_cell.length_a   1.000
_cell.length_b   1.000
_cell.length_c   1.000
_cell.angle_alpha   90.00
_cell.angle_beta   90.00
_cell.angle_gamma   90.00
#
_symmetry.space_group_name_H-M   'P 1'
#
loop_
_entity.id
_entity.type
_entity.pdbx_description
1 polymer ?
#
loop_
_entity_poly.entity_id
_entity_poly.type
_entity_poly.pdbx_seq_one_letter_code
_entity_poly.pdbx_strand_id
1 'polypeptide(L)'
;MAQNQPPSGTEKQSLSEHVKRRAAFIRDKYELGSPAKIRKELLDVMLSDREVARFPTELFFTSQIEEGLFGICRKKSEDPRDGYQILLHSSLKDMGNKLAMFVFYLLVQVNYGDFASCQEAELFAASILDVQVDDYYRELCHLVDTVIQSDHLKHSSCTCKDGGA
;
A
#
# COMPACT_ATOMS: atom_id res chain seq x y z
N MET A 1 17.29 -30.69 -6.09
CA MET A 1 15.85 -30.43 -6.06
C MET A 1 15.55 -29.71 -4.75
N ALA A 2 15.36 -28.39 -4.80
CA ALA A 2 15.14 -27.56 -3.61
C ALA A 2 13.76 -27.90 -3.02
N GLN A 3 13.74 -28.20 -1.72
CA GLN A 3 12.55 -28.60 -0.99
C GLN A 3 11.70 -27.36 -0.71
N ASN A 4 10.50 -27.32 -1.27
CA ASN A 4 9.49 -26.31 -0.99
C ASN A 4 8.73 -26.74 0.28
N GLN A 5 9.26 -26.42 1.44
CA GLN A 5 8.56 -26.60 2.72
C GLN A 5 7.74 -25.35 3.04
N PRO A 6 6.44 -25.47 3.36
CA PRO A 6 5.66 -24.32 3.81
C PRO A 6 6.25 -23.79 5.12
N PRO A 7 6.31 -22.47 5.32
CA PRO A 7 6.87 -21.89 6.54
C PRO A 7 6.10 -22.41 7.76
N SER A 8 6.86 -22.82 8.76
CA SER A 8 6.36 -23.37 10.03
C SER A 8 5.58 -22.30 10.81
N GLY A 9 4.61 -22.72 11.64
CA GLY A 9 3.73 -21.78 12.38
C GLY A 9 4.45 -20.76 13.26
N THR A 10 5.68 -21.06 13.70
CA THR A 10 6.55 -20.18 14.49
C THR A 10 7.16 -19.03 13.68
N GLU A 11 7.43 -19.22 12.39
CA GLU A 11 8.06 -18.20 11.54
C GLU A 11 7.07 -17.09 11.17
N LYS A 12 5.81 -17.45 10.90
CA LYS A 12 4.74 -16.48 10.64
C LYS A 12 4.41 -15.64 11.87
N GLN A 13 4.36 -16.27 13.05
CA GLN A 13 4.16 -15.57 14.32
C GLN A 13 5.32 -14.58 14.58
N SER A 14 6.55 -14.98 14.28
CA SER A 14 7.73 -14.12 14.40
C SER A 14 7.66 -12.89 13.48
N LEU A 15 7.23 -13.06 12.22
CA LEU A 15 7.09 -11.96 11.29
C LEU A 15 5.96 -11.00 11.68
N SER A 16 4.77 -11.52 12.02
CA SER A 16 3.63 -10.71 12.46
C SER A 16 3.96 -9.85 13.70
N GLU A 17 4.65 -10.42 14.69
CA GLU A 17 5.10 -9.67 15.87
C GLU A 17 6.16 -8.61 15.53
N HIS A 18 7.08 -8.95 14.64
CA HIS A 18 8.09 -8.02 14.17
C HIS A 18 7.46 -6.83 13.42
N VAL A 19 6.51 -7.12 12.52
CA VAL A 19 5.74 -6.13 11.75
C VAL A 19 5.00 -5.17 12.69
N LYS A 20 4.32 -5.68 13.73
CA LYS A 20 3.65 -4.84 14.74
C LYS A 20 4.62 -3.94 15.49
N ARG A 21 5.76 -4.48 15.96
CA ARG A 21 6.79 -3.68 16.65
C ARG A 21 7.35 -2.60 15.75
N ARG A 22 7.58 -2.91 14.47
CA ARG A 22 8.07 -1.93 13.51
C ARG A 22 7.03 -0.84 13.23
N ALA A 23 5.76 -1.19 13.11
CA ALA A 23 4.67 -0.23 12.95
C ALA A 23 4.55 0.71 14.16
N ALA A 24 4.64 0.18 15.39
CA ALA A 24 4.62 1.00 16.61
C ALA A 24 5.79 1.99 16.65
N PHE A 25 7.01 1.54 16.30
CA PHE A 25 8.16 2.43 16.18
C PHE A 25 7.92 3.58 15.19
N ILE A 26 7.37 3.29 14.00
CA ILE A 26 7.07 4.32 12.99
C ILE A 26 6.05 5.32 13.53
N ARG A 27 4.99 4.81 14.17
CA ARG A 27 3.93 5.64 14.75
C ARG A 27 4.48 6.59 15.81
N ASP A 28 5.32 6.08 16.70
CA ASP A 28 5.94 6.87 17.78
C ASP A 28 6.92 7.90 17.20
N LYS A 29 7.76 7.50 16.23
CA LYS A 29 8.76 8.38 15.59
C LYS A 29 8.15 9.62 14.94
N TYR A 30 6.96 9.49 14.34
CA TYR A 30 6.29 10.60 13.65
C TYR A 30 5.08 11.16 14.43
N GLU A 31 4.88 10.73 15.68
CA GLU A 31 3.79 11.19 16.56
C GLU A 31 2.39 11.10 15.89
N LEU A 32 2.15 10.00 15.18
CA LEU A 32 1.02 9.81 14.26
C LEU A 32 -0.33 9.59 14.95
N GLY A 33 -0.55 10.06 16.18
CA GLY A 33 -1.70 9.74 17.06
C GLY A 33 -3.11 9.92 16.48
N SER A 34 -3.27 10.32 15.22
CA SER A 34 -4.45 10.03 14.40
C SER A 34 -4.06 9.87 12.91
N PRO A 35 -4.72 8.96 12.15
CA PRO A 35 -4.61 8.89 10.68
C PRO A 35 -4.81 10.23 9.98
N ALA A 36 -5.59 11.13 10.56
CA ALA A 36 -5.88 12.44 9.99
C ALA A 36 -4.66 13.38 9.89
N LYS A 37 -3.54 13.04 10.55
CA LYS A 37 -2.28 13.80 10.47
C LYS A 37 -1.42 13.41 9.27
N ILE A 38 -1.70 12.27 8.63
CA ILE A 38 -0.85 11.69 7.61
C ILE A 38 -1.25 12.24 6.24
N ARG A 39 -0.69 13.42 5.92
CA ARG A 39 -0.81 14.01 4.59
C ARG A 39 0.24 13.48 3.63
N LYS A 40 0.07 13.74 2.34
CA LYS A 40 1.00 13.31 1.29
C LYS A 40 2.44 13.76 1.58
N GLU A 41 2.64 14.99 2.04
CA GLU A 41 3.97 15.53 2.31
C GLU A 41 4.69 14.73 3.40
N LEU A 42 3.95 14.33 4.45
CA LEU A 42 4.49 13.47 5.49
C LEU A 42 4.78 12.06 4.96
N LEU A 43 3.92 11.52 4.10
CA LEU A 43 4.17 10.23 3.44
C LEU A 43 5.45 10.27 2.60
N ASP A 44 5.70 11.34 1.83
CA ASP A 44 6.92 11.47 1.03
C ASP A 44 8.18 11.50 1.93
N VAL A 45 8.11 12.20 3.08
CA VAL A 45 9.18 12.19 4.10
C VAL A 45 9.38 10.79 4.67
N MET A 46 8.30 10.10 5.04
CA MET A 46 8.35 8.74 5.59
C MET A 46 8.93 7.73 4.59
N LEU A 47 8.55 7.80 3.31
CA LEU A 47 9.05 6.89 2.27
C LEU A 47 10.54 7.10 1.94
N SER A 48 11.08 8.28 2.25
CA SER A 48 12.50 8.60 2.10
C SER A 48 13.33 8.21 3.33
N ASP A 49 12.68 7.92 4.46
CA ASP A 49 13.34 7.58 5.72
C ASP A 49 13.69 6.09 5.78
N ARG A 50 14.98 5.78 5.91
CA ARG A 50 15.49 4.39 5.92
C ARG A 50 15.07 3.58 7.15
N GLU A 51 14.62 4.25 8.20
CA GLU A 51 14.04 3.60 9.37
C GLU A 51 12.54 3.33 9.21
N VAL A 52 11.92 3.72 8.10
CA VAL A 52 10.53 3.41 7.77
C VAL A 52 10.49 2.47 6.56
N ALA A 53 11.16 2.86 5.48
CA ALA A 53 11.32 2.11 4.25
C ALA A 53 12.76 1.57 4.17
N ARG A 54 12.94 0.25 4.11
CA ARG A 54 14.25 -0.40 4.06
C ARG A 54 15.11 0.09 2.91
N PHE A 55 14.47 0.47 1.81
CA PHE A 55 15.07 1.04 0.62
C PHE A 55 14.36 2.35 0.25
N PRO A 56 15.06 3.32 -0.35
CA PRO A 56 14.45 4.58 -0.79
C PRO A 56 13.20 4.31 -1.63
N THR A 57 12.07 4.91 -1.28
CA THR A 57 10.79 4.65 -1.96
C THR A 57 10.16 5.95 -2.42
N GLU A 58 9.62 5.94 -3.64
CA GLU A 58 8.90 7.07 -4.22
C GLU A 58 7.45 6.70 -4.49
N LEU A 59 6.56 7.69 -4.36
CA LEU A 59 5.13 7.53 -4.62
C LEU A 59 4.75 8.20 -5.94
N PHE A 60 4.13 7.44 -6.84
CA PHE A 60 3.63 7.89 -8.13
C PHE A 60 2.16 7.55 -8.32
N PHE A 61 1.49 8.30 -9.18
CA PHE A 61 0.11 8.07 -9.58
C PHE A 61 0.04 7.80 -11.08
N THR A 62 -0.67 6.76 -11.49
CA THR A 62 -0.82 6.37 -12.90
C THR A 62 -2.20 5.77 -13.16
N SER A 63 -2.69 5.88 -14.40
CA SER A 63 -3.88 5.16 -14.86
C SER A 63 -3.55 3.78 -15.44
N GLN A 64 -2.26 3.42 -15.53
CA GLN A 64 -1.78 2.14 -16.05
C GLN A 64 -1.58 1.12 -14.91
N ILE A 65 -2.66 0.82 -14.19
CA ILE A 65 -2.70 -0.26 -13.21
C ILE A 65 -3.63 -1.35 -13.75
N GLU A 66 -3.27 -2.61 -13.53
CA GLU A 66 -4.08 -3.76 -13.95
C GLU A 66 -5.45 -3.75 -13.27
N GLU A 67 -6.48 -4.20 -13.99
CA GLU A 67 -7.82 -4.30 -13.44
C GLU A 67 -7.85 -5.16 -12.18
N GLY A 68 -8.58 -4.69 -11.16
CA GLY A 68 -8.63 -5.35 -9.85
C GLY A 68 -7.50 -4.98 -8.89
N LEU A 69 -6.50 -4.21 -9.32
CA LEU A 69 -5.47 -3.65 -8.44
C LEU A 69 -5.69 -2.16 -8.22
N PHE A 70 -5.37 -1.67 -7.01
CA PHE A 70 -5.34 -0.23 -6.71
C PHE A 70 -3.95 0.38 -6.84
N GLY A 71 -2.93 -0.47 -6.87
CA GLY A 71 -1.54 -0.06 -6.96
C GLY A 71 -0.58 -1.24 -6.88
N ILE A 72 0.67 -0.97 -7.22
CA ILE A 72 1.75 -1.94 -7.24
C ILE A 72 3.02 -1.36 -6.65
N CYS A 73 3.87 -2.21 -6.08
CA CYS A 73 5.22 -1.86 -5.68
C CYS A 73 6.21 -2.44 -6.71
N ARG A 74 7.10 -1.61 -7.25
CA ARG A 74 8.07 -2.00 -8.28
C ARG A 74 9.48 -1.63 -7.85
N LYS A 75 10.43 -2.53 -8.05
CA LYS A 75 11.86 -2.22 -7.95
C LYS A 75 12.29 -1.31 -9.09
N LYS A 76 13.13 -0.31 -8.81
CA LYS A 76 13.72 0.56 -9.86
C LYS A 76 14.72 -0.19 -10.74
N SER A 77 15.44 -1.15 -10.17
CA SER A 77 16.40 -2.02 -10.87
C SER A 77 16.48 -3.39 -10.18
N GLU A 78 17.37 -4.27 -10.65
CA GLU A 78 17.69 -5.53 -9.98
C GLU A 78 18.39 -5.31 -8.62
N ASP A 79 19.05 -4.17 -8.43
CA ASP A 79 19.67 -3.79 -7.16
C ASP A 79 18.63 -3.07 -6.28
N PRO A 80 18.21 -3.67 -5.15
CA PRO A 80 17.22 -3.04 -4.27
C PRO A 80 17.71 -1.72 -3.66
N ARG A 81 19.02 -1.45 -3.66
CA ARG A 81 19.60 -0.18 -3.16
C ARG A 81 19.22 1.02 -4.04
N ASP A 82 18.90 0.78 -5.31
CA ASP A 82 18.41 1.82 -6.22
C ASP A 82 16.99 2.27 -5.86
N GLY A 83 16.29 1.50 -5.03
CA GLY A 83 15.02 1.86 -4.44
C GLY A 83 13.80 1.28 -5.15
N TYR A 84 12.64 1.70 -4.68
CA TYR A 84 11.34 1.19 -5.08
C TYR A 84 10.41 2.35 -5.49
N GLN A 85 9.40 2.00 -6.26
CA GLN A 85 8.31 2.88 -6.65
C GLN A 85 6.99 2.25 -6.23
N ILE A 86 6.23 2.96 -5.41
CA ILE A 86 4.83 2.67 -5.16
C ILE A 86 4.03 3.42 -6.21
N LEU A 87 3.35 2.68 -7.07
CA LEU A 87 2.49 3.20 -8.13
C LEU A 87 1.05 2.99 -7.69
N LEU A 88 0.31 4.07 -7.43
CA LEU A 88 -1.11 4.02 -7.10
C LEU A 88 -1.96 4.45 -8.29
N HIS A 89 -3.20 3.97 -8.34
CA HIS A 89 -4.17 4.42 -9.33
C HIS A 89 -4.39 5.94 -9.24
N SER A 90 -4.47 6.64 -10.36
CA SER A 90 -4.60 8.11 -10.39
C SER A 90 -5.83 8.63 -9.67
N SER A 91 -6.91 7.86 -9.61
CA SER A 91 -8.14 8.20 -8.88
C SER A 91 -7.94 8.30 -7.36
N LEU A 92 -6.82 7.82 -6.81
CA LEU A 92 -6.47 7.92 -5.40
C LEU A 92 -5.73 9.22 -5.04
N LYS A 93 -5.34 10.04 -6.03
CA LYS A 93 -4.51 11.23 -5.82
C LYS A 93 -5.11 12.23 -4.82
N ASP A 94 -6.43 12.38 -4.84
CA ASP A 94 -7.15 13.39 -4.04
C ASP A 94 -7.75 12.80 -2.75
N MET A 95 -7.36 11.60 -2.35
CA MET A 95 -7.85 10.91 -1.15
C MET A 95 -7.38 11.52 0.18
N GLY A 96 -6.51 12.54 0.12
CA GLY A 96 -5.97 13.23 1.29
C GLY A 96 -5.34 12.24 2.27
N ASN A 97 -5.84 12.23 3.51
CA ASN A 97 -5.31 11.40 4.59
C ASN A 97 -5.57 9.90 4.38
N LYS A 98 -6.56 9.52 3.57
CA LYS A 98 -6.86 8.11 3.28
C LYS A 98 -5.80 7.47 2.39
N LEU A 99 -4.99 8.28 1.70
CA LEU A 99 -3.87 7.81 0.88
C LEU A 99 -2.89 6.93 1.66
N ALA A 100 -2.70 7.24 2.95
CA ALA A 100 -1.80 6.51 3.84
C ALA A 100 -2.15 5.01 3.95
N MET A 101 -3.45 4.67 3.86
CA MET A 101 -3.91 3.28 3.92
C MET A 101 -3.29 2.43 2.81
N PHE A 102 -3.32 2.94 1.57
CA PHE A 102 -2.81 2.25 0.40
C PHE A 102 -1.28 2.20 0.39
N VAL A 103 -0.64 3.31 0.78
CA VAL A 103 0.83 3.41 0.81
C VAL A 103 1.42 2.44 1.82
N PHE A 104 0.90 2.37 3.05
CA PHE A 104 1.43 1.45 4.05
C PHE A 104 1.15 -0.01 3.73
N TYR A 105 0.04 -0.32 3.07
CA TYR A 105 -0.24 -1.66 2.57
C TYR A 105 0.88 -2.14 1.64
N LEU A 106 1.26 -1.31 0.66
CA LEU A 106 2.31 -1.65 -0.31
C LEU A 106 3.72 -1.53 0.27
N LEU A 107 3.94 -0.68 1.27
CA LEU A 107 5.24 -0.47 1.88
C LEU A 107 5.77 -1.73 2.59
N VAL A 108 4.89 -2.62 3.08
CA VAL A 108 5.33 -3.89 3.67
C VAL A 108 6.18 -4.70 2.67
N GLN A 109 5.85 -4.65 1.38
CA GLN A 109 6.56 -5.36 0.33
C GLN A 109 7.96 -4.78 0.09
N VAL A 110 8.14 -3.47 0.27
CA VAL A 110 9.48 -2.85 0.23
C VAL A 110 10.36 -3.37 1.36
N ASN A 111 9.78 -3.52 2.55
CA ASN A 111 10.51 -3.88 3.76
C ASN A 111 10.85 -5.38 3.83
N TYR A 112 9.91 -6.22 3.40
CA TYR A 112 9.96 -7.66 3.62
C TYR A 112 9.88 -8.48 2.33
N GLY A 113 9.65 -7.86 1.16
CA GLY A 113 9.55 -8.57 -0.12
C GLY A 113 8.52 -9.70 -0.08
N ASP A 114 8.86 -10.83 -0.69
CA ASP A 114 7.98 -12.00 -0.82
C ASP A 114 7.70 -12.72 0.52
N PHE A 115 8.36 -12.32 1.61
CA PHE A 115 8.08 -12.86 2.94
C PHE A 115 6.78 -12.30 3.53
N ALA A 116 6.34 -11.12 3.11
CA ALA A 116 5.09 -10.53 3.58
C ALA A 116 3.90 -11.02 2.74
N SER A 117 2.87 -11.53 3.40
CA SER A 117 1.58 -11.82 2.77
C SER A 117 0.62 -10.63 2.94
N CYS A 118 -0.58 -10.74 2.37
CA CYS A 118 -1.65 -9.77 2.58
C CYS A 118 -1.95 -9.56 4.07
N GLN A 119 -1.84 -10.61 4.90
CA GLN A 119 -2.09 -10.52 6.33
C GLN A 119 -1.06 -9.61 7.02
N GLU A 120 0.23 -9.73 6.67
CA GLU A 120 1.25 -8.83 7.19
C GLU A 120 1.08 -7.40 6.66
N ALA A 121 0.61 -7.22 5.42
CA ALA A 121 0.33 -5.90 4.85
C ALA A 121 -0.78 -5.17 5.64
N GLU A 122 -1.90 -5.86 5.85
CA GLU A 122 -3.04 -5.36 6.63
C GLU A 122 -2.63 -5.05 8.06
N LEU A 123 -1.91 -5.98 8.70
CA LEU A 123 -1.42 -5.83 10.05
C LEU A 123 -0.48 -4.64 10.20
N PHE A 124 0.46 -4.48 9.27
CA PHE A 124 1.42 -3.38 9.27
C PHE A 124 0.71 -2.04 9.13
N ALA A 125 -0.13 -1.89 8.11
CA ALA A 125 -0.83 -0.65 7.84
C ALA A 125 -1.80 -0.27 8.96
N ALA A 126 -2.60 -1.21 9.45
CA ALA A 126 -3.52 -1.00 10.56
C ALA A 126 -2.79 -0.59 11.84
N SER A 127 -1.65 -1.22 12.13
CA SER A 127 -0.85 -0.91 13.33
C SER A 127 -0.23 0.49 13.27
N ILE A 128 0.24 0.95 12.10
CA ILE A 128 0.77 2.32 11.94
C ILE A 128 -0.34 3.34 12.13
N LEU A 129 -1.52 3.05 11.57
CA LEU A 129 -2.70 3.92 11.62
C LEU A 129 -3.46 3.85 12.96
N ASP A 130 -3.04 2.95 13.85
CA ASP A 130 -3.66 2.72 15.16
C ASP A 130 -5.16 2.36 15.08
N VAL A 131 -5.48 1.48 14.14
CA VAL A 131 -6.84 0.95 13.93
C VAL A 131 -6.85 -0.57 14.03
N GLN A 132 -8.03 -1.17 14.24
CA GLN A 132 -8.17 -2.62 14.18
C GLN A 132 -8.00 -3.11 12.73
N VAL A 133 -7.39 -4.28 12.58
CA VAL A 133 -7.08 -4.88 11.26
C VAL A 133 -8.35 -5.09 10.44
N ASP A 134 -9.41 -5.60 11.06
CA ASP A 134 -10.70 -5.85 10.38
C ASP A 134 -11.37 -4.55 9.92
N ASP A 135 -11.25 -3.48 10.71
CA ASP A 135 -11.79 -2.16 10.35
C ASP A 135 -10.98 -1.51 9.22
N TYR A 136 -9.65 -1.64 9.30
CA TYR A 136 -8.75 -1.23 8.24
C TYR A 136 -9.08 -1.94 6.92
N TYR A 137 -9.21 -3.27 6.94
CA TYR A 137 -9.50 -4.06 5.75
C TYR A 137 -10.85 -3.66 5.14
N ARG A 138 -11.88 -3.51 5.98
CA ARG A 138 -13.21 -3.11 5.52
C ARG A 138 -13.22 -1.74 4.86
N GLU A 139 -12.56 -0.75 5.47
CA GLU A 139 -12.45 0.59 4.89
C GLU A 139 -11.60 0.56 3.61
N LEU A 140 -10.52 -0.22 3.56
CA LEU A 140 -9.70 -0.38 2.36
C LEU A 140 -10.55 -0.95 1.20
N CYS A 141 -11.29 -2.03 1.42
CA CYS A 141 -12.18 -2.61 0.42
C CYS A 141 -13.23 -1.61 -0.05
N HIS A 142 -13.89 -0.91 0.88
CA HIS A 142 -14.90 0.09 0.56
C HIS A 142 -14.33 1.24 -0.30
N LEU A 143 -13.11 1.69 -0.01
CA LEU A 143 -12.45 2.72 -0.79
C LEU A 143 -12.04 2.22 -2.18
N VAL A 144 -11.49 1.01 -2.29
CA VAL A 144 -11.17 0.36 -3.56
C VAL A 144 -12.42 0.27 -4.44
N ASP A 145 -13.53 -0.24 -3.90
CA ASP A 145 -14.79 -0.37 -4.63
C ASP A 145 -15.34 0.98 -5.08
N THR A 146 -15.35 1.98 -4.19
CA THR A 146 -15.86 3.31 -4.50
C THR A 146 -15.07 3.99 -5.61
N VAL A 147 -13.74 3.84 -5.60
CA VAL A 147 -12.83 4.65 -6.44
C VAL A 147 -12.52 3.98 -7.77
N ILE A 148 -12.35 2.66 -7.77
CA ILE A 148 -11.93 1.91 -8.96
C ILE A 148 -13.15 1.50 -9.80
N GLN A 149 -14.29 1.16 -9.18
CA GLN A 149 -15.52 0.93 -9.95
C GLN A 149 -16.04 2.23 -10.61
N SER A 150 -15.84 3.38 -9.96
CA SER A 150 -16.17 4.68 -10.56
C SER A 150 -15.34 5.01 -11.81
N ASP A 151 -14.16 4.41 -11.98
CA ASP A 151 -13.31 4.60 -13.17
C ASP A 151 -13.71 3.65 -14.32
N HIS A 152 -14.18 2.44 -13.98
CA HIS A 152 -14.81 1.53 -14.96
C HIS A 152 -16.06 2.15 -15.60
N LEU A 153 -16.87 2.90 -14.85
CA LEU A 153 -18.03 3.63 -15.42
C LEU A 153 -17.64 4.79 -16.35
N LYS A 154 -16.46 5.41 -16.15
CA LYS A 154 -16.00 6.49 -17.05
C LYS A 154 -15.52 5.94 -18.39
N HIS A 155 -14.90 4.77 -18.42
CA HIS A 155 -14.51 4.11 -19.67
C HIS A 155 -15.68 3.44 -20.39
N SER A 156 -16.76 3.05 -19.69
CA SER A 156 -17.93 2.43 -20.33
C SER A 156 -18.93 3.41 -20.97
N SER A 157 -18.78 4.72 -20.75
CA SER A 157 -19.77 5.72 -21.21
C SER A 157 -19.43 6.42 -22.53
N CYS A 158 -18.30 6.10 -23.18
CA CYS A 158 -17.99 6.64 -24.49
C CYS A 158 -18.35 5.64 -25.61
N THR A 159 -19.67 5.45 -25.81
CA THR A 159 -20.20 4.99 -27.11
C THR A 159 -21.27 5.97 -27.57
N CYS A 160 -20.84 7.17 -27.94
CA CYS A 160 -21.62 8.02 -28.83
C CYS A 160 -21.58 7.37 -30.22
N LYS A 161 -22.55 6.50 -30.52
CA LYS A 161 -22.91 6.24 -31.92
C LYS A 161 -23.80 7.40 -32.38
N ASP A 162 -23.17 8.51 -32.71
CA ASP A 162 -23.75 9.50 -33.61
C ASP A 162 -23.47 9.07 -35.06
N GLY A 163 -24.51 9.08 -35.88
CA GLY A 163 -24.49 8.73 -37.31
C GLY A 163 -25.53 7.66 -37.62
N GLY A 164 -26.77 7.96 -38.01
CA GLY A 164 -27.19 9.14 -38.75
C GLY A 164 -26.93 8.96 -40.25
N ALA A 165 -27.72 8.10 -40.90
CA ALA A 165 -28.15 8.16 -42.30
C ALA A 165 -29.30 7.16 -42.52
#